data_AF-A0A534WV53-F1
#
_entry.id   AF-A0A534WV53-F1
#
_cell.length_a   1.000
_cell.length_b   1.000
_cell.length_c   1.000
_cell.angle_alpha   90.00
_cell.angle_beta   90.00
_cell.angle_gamma   90.00
#
_symmetry.space_group_name_H-M   'P 1'
#
loop_
_entity.id
_entity.type
_entity.pdbx_description
1 polymer ?
#
loop_
_entity_poly.entity_id
_entity_poly.type
_entity_poly.pdbx_seq_one_letter_code
_entity_poly.pdbx_strand_id
1 'polypeptide(L)'
;GHGSFASSHPGRRPGDLAALGGLPQVLWPDHCVQGSRGAEFAARLQMNRVEAIFRKGTDPAIDSYSAFFDNAHRKSTGLGDYLKGRGAT
;
A
#
# COMPACT_ATOMS: atom_id res chain seq x y z
N GLY A 1 0.19 -12.18 7.55
CA GLY A 1 0.15 -10.72 7.37
C GLY A 1 0.11 -10.42 5.89
N HIS A 2 0.31 -9.16 5.50
CA HIS A 2 0.53 -8.82 4.10
C HIS A 2 1.84 -9.49 3.61
N GLY A 3 1.88 -9.95 2.37
CA GLY A 3 3.00 -10.72 1.82
C GLY A 3 4.29 -9.91 1.64
N SER A 4 4.21 -8.57 1.68
CA SER A 4 5.40 -7.70 1.72
C SER A 4 6.06 -7.61 3.09
N PHE A 5 5.48 -8.18 4.15
CA PHE A 5 6.07 -8.15 5.48
C PHE A 5 6.98 -9.36 5.72
N ALA A 6 8.15 -9.13 6.31
CA ALA A 6 9.08 -10.18 6.69
C ALA A 6 8.46 -11.19 7.68
N SER A 7 7.53 -10.75 8.54
CA SER A 7 6.79 -11.63 9.47
C SER A 7 5.93 -12.68 8.75
N SER A 8 5.58 -12.44 7.48
CA SER A 8 4.83 -13.40 6.64
C SER A 8 5.73 -14.47 6.00
N HIS A 9 7.06 -14.40 6.18
CA HIS A 9 8.04 -15.32 5.58
C HIS A 9 8.97 -15.91 6.65
N PRO A 10 8.78 -17.18 7.06
CA PRO A 10 9.59 -17.80 8.10
C PRO A 10 11.10 -17.73 7.82
N GLY A 11 11.87 -17.28 8.82
CA GLY A 11 13.33 -17.17 8.75
C GLY A 11 13.86 -16.00 7.91
N ARG A 12 13.00 -15.15 7.36
CA ARG A 12 13.41 -13.95 6.62
C ARG A 12 13.45 -12.71 7.51
N ARG A 13 14.19 -11.71 7.05
CA ARG A 13 14.38 -10.43 7.74
C ARG A 13 13.93 -9.26 6.86
N PRO A 14 13.57 -8.12 7.45
CA PRO A 14 13.41 -6.88 6.69
C PRO A 14 14.65 -6.58 5.82
N GLY A 15 14.42 -6.20 4.57
CA GLY A 15 15.44 -5.97 3.54
C GLY A 15 15.73 -7.19 2.66
N ASP A 16 15.32 -8.40 3.05
CA ASP A 16 15.48 -9.58 2.20
C ASP A 16 14.61 -9.48 0.93
N LEU A 17 15.06 -10.10 -0.17
CA LEU A 17 14.25 -10.29 -1.38
C LEU A 17 13.48 -11.61 -1.34
N ALA A 18 12.22 -11.55 -1.77
CA ALA A 18 11.32 -12.68 -1.95
C ALA A 18 10.52 -12.53 -3.25
N ALA A 19 9.57 -13.43 -3.48
CA ALA A 19 8.58 -13.31 -4.55
C ALA A 19 7.19 -13.09 -3.95
N LEU A 20 6.44 -12.15 -4.52
CA LEU A 20 5.03 -11.90 -4.16
C LEU A 20 4.23 -11.64 -5.44
N GLY A 21 3.16 -12.40 -5.67
CA GLY A 21 2.33 -12.24 -6.85
C GLY A 21 3.09 -12.41 -8.19
N GLY A 22 4.18 -13.18 -8.20
CA GLY A 22 5.05 -13.38 -9.36
C GLY A 22 6.05 -12.26 -9.63
N LEU A 23 6.19 -11.28 -8.73
CA LEU A 23 7.16 -10.20 -8.82
C LEU A 23 8.22 -10.27 -7.71
N PRO A 24 9.44 -9.77 -7.94
CA PRO A 24 10.40 -9.52 -6.87
C PRO A 24 9.82 -8.57 -5.82
N GLN A 25 9.98 -8.91 -4.55
CA GLN A 25 9.45 -8.16 -3.42
C GLN A 25 10.55 -7.96 -2.36
N VAL A 26 10.81 -6.71 -1.98
CA VAL A 26 11.57 -6.39 -0.77
C VAL A 26 10.67 -6.62 0.44
N LEU A 27 11.14 -7.39 1.41
CA LEU A 27 10.40 -7.63 2.64
C LEU A 27 10.61 -6.46 3.62
N TRP A 28 9.53 -5.96 4.19
CA TRP A 28 9.54 -4.84 5.14
C TRP A 28 9.19 -5.31 6.55
N PRO A 29 9.50 -4.54 7.60
CA PRO A 29 8.85 -4.73 8.90
C PRO A 29 7.33 -4.55 8.75
N ASP A 30 6.54 -5.14 9.66
CA ASP A 30 5.11 -4.85 9.72
C ASP A 30 4.88 -3.35 9.93
N HIS A 31 4.11 -2.75 9.04
CA HIS A 31 3.81 -1.32 9.07
C HIS A 31 2.43 -1.07 8.48
N CYS A 32 1.78 0.02 8.89
CA CYS A 32 0.47 0.44 8.36
C CYS A 32 -0.58 -0.70 8.33
N VAL A 33 -0.53 -1.62 9.30
CA VAL A 33 -1.46 -2.77 9.37
C VAL A 33 -2.89 -2.25 9.55
N GLN A 34 -3.83 -2.77 8.76
CA GLN A 34 -5.22 -2.30 8.76
C GLN A 34 -5.82 -2.33 10.18
N GLY A 35 -6.45 -1.22 10.59
CA GLY A 35 -7.05 -1.06 11.92
C GLY A 35 -6.06 -0.85 13.07
N SER A 36 -4.75 -0.86 12.81
CA SER A 36 -3.75 -0.55 13.84
C SER A 36 -3.50 0.96 13.94
N ARG A 37 -3.03 1.40 15.11
CA ARG A 37 -2.54 2.78 15.32
C ARG A 37 -1.46 3.18 14.29
N GLY A 38 -0.64 2.24 13.84
CA GLY A 38 0.39 2.48 12.83
C GLY A 38 -0.14 2.78 11.43
N ALA A 39 -1.44 2.54 11.17
CA ALA A 39 -2.11 2.88 9.92
C ALA A 39 -2.90 4.19 9.96
N GLU A 40 -3.00 4.82 11.13
CA GLU A 40 -3.66 6.12 11.28
C GLU A 40 -2.83 7.24 10.65
N PHE A 41 -3.51 8.31 10.21
CA PHE A 41 -2.82 9.55 9.88
C PHE A 41 -2.17 10.15 11.13
N ALA A 42 -1.07 10.89 10.95
CA ALA A 42 -0.46 11.62 12.04
C ALA A 42 -1.47 12.59 12.67
N ALA A 43 -1.55 12.64 14.01
CA ALA A 43 -2.55 13.42 14.74
C ALA A 43 -2.55 14.93 14.42
N ARG A 44 -1.44 15.47 13.88
CA ARG A 44 -1.32 16.88 13.49
C ARG A 44 -1.69 17.16 12.02
N LEU A 45 -1.98 16.12 11.23
CA LEU A 45 -2.39 16.27 9.84
C LEU A 45 -3.78 16.92 9.79
N GLN A 46 -3.88 18.06 9.11
CA GLN A 46 -5.13 18.79 8.97
C GLN A 46 -5.98 18.16 7.85
N MET A 47 -7.00 17.40 8.25
CA MET A 47 -7.85 16.65 7.30
C MET A 47 -9.03 17.46 6.75
N ASN A 48 -9.23 18.70 7.23
CA ASN A 48 -10.38 19.53 6.87
C ASN A 48 -10.46 19.93 5.38
N ARG A 49 -9.35 19.85 4.64
CA ARG A 49 -9.30 20.10 3.19
C ARG A 49 -9.11 18.83 2.35
N VAL A 50 -9.13 17.66 2.98
CA VAL A 50 -8.99 16.39 2.27
C VAL A 50 -10.36 15.98 1.74
N GLU A 51 -10.48 15.95 0.42
CA GLU A 51 -11.74 15.60 -0.25
C GLU A 51 -11.99 14.09 -0.28
N ALA A 52 -10.93 13.29 -0.48
CA ALA A 52 -11.03 11.85 -0.63
C ALA A 52 -9.77 11.13 -0.10
N ILE A 53 -9.95 9.88 0.33
CA ILE A 53 -8.88 8.99 0.81
C ILE A 53 -8.88 7.72 -0.05
N PHE A 54 -7.74 7.44 -0.68
CA PHE A 54 -7.51 6.23 -1.47
C PHE A 54 -6.54 5.32 -0.73
N ARG A 55 -6.90 4.05 -0.55
CA ARG A 55 -6.07 3.06 0.15
C ARG A 55 -5.36 2.18 -0.88
N LYS A 56 -4.11 1.85 -0.58
CA LYS A 56 -3.23 0.98 -1.39
C LYS A 56 -2.65 -0.14 -0.52
N GLY A 57 -2.14 -1.21 -1.13
CA GLY A 57 -1.51 -2.33 -0.41
C GLY A 57 -2.48 -3.07 0.50
N THR A 58 -3.76 -3.17 0.10
CA THR A 58 -4.81 -3.80 0.90
C THR A 58 -5.01 -5.28 0.60
N ASP A 59 -4.47 -5.76 -0.53
CA ASP A 59 -4.49 -7.16 -0.93
C ASP A 59 -3.22 -7.86 -0.39
N PRO A 60 -3.32 -8.85 0.51
CA PRO A 60 -2.14 -9.51 1.07
C PRO A 60 -1.21 -10.16 0.04
N ALA A 61 -1.70 -10.47 -1.16
CA ALA A 61 -0.93 -11.11 -2.22
C ALA A 61 -0.25 -10.13 -3.18
N ILE A 62 -0.50 -8.82 -3.05
CA ILE A 62 -0.03 -7.81 -4.00
C ILE A 62 0.40 -6.54 -3.27
N ASP A 63 1.68 -6.18 -3.39
CA ASP A 63 2.18 -4.91 -2.88
C ASP A 63 1.89 -3.75 -3.84
N SER A 64 1.80 -2.55 -3.29
CA SER A 64 1.44 -1.34 -4.04
C SER A 64 2.15 -0.14 -3.44
N TYR A 65 3.24 0.29 -4.10
CA TYR A 65 3.94 1.53 -3.76
C TYR A 65 3.23 2.74 -4.35
N SER A 66 2.80 2.65 -5.60
CA SER A 66 2.09 3.72 -6.29
C SER A 66 0.72 3.98 -5.67
N ALA A 67 0.33 5.25 -5.62
CA ALA A 67 -1.03 5.63 -5.21
C ALA A 67 -2.07 5.39 -6.31
N PHE A 68 -1.66 5.02 -7.54
CA PHE A 68 -2.56 4.83 -8.68
C PHE A 68 -2.85 3.36 -8.98
N PHE A 69 -1.84 2.50 -8.93
CA PHE A 69 -1.95 1.08 -9.25
C PHE A 69 -1.07 0.24 -8.31
N ASP A 70 -1.35 -1.05 -8.25
CA ASP A 70 -0.41 -2.00 -7.64
C ASP A 70 0.90 -2.13 -8.43
N ASN A 71 1.90 -2.78 -7.83
CA ASN A 71 3.24 -2.92 -8.41
C ASN A 71 3.27 -3.67 -9.75
N ALA A 72 2.21 -4.43 -10.06
CA ALA A 72 2.06 -5.18 -11.30
C ALA A 72 1.12 -4.49 -12.31
N HIS A 73 0.59 -3.30 -11.99
CA HIS A 73 -0.46 -2.62 -12.75
C HIS A 73 -1.73 -3.46 -12.97
N ARG A 74 -2.03 -4.42 -12.08
CA ARG A 74 -3.19 -5.32 -12.21
C ARG A 74 -4.47 -4.70 -11.65
N LYS A 75 -4.35 -3.88 -10.60
CA LYS A 75 -5.46 -3.26 -9.88
C LYS A 75 -5.22 -1.76 -9.72
N SER A 76 -6.22 -0.96 -10.11
CA SER A 76 -6.29 0.48 -9.84
C SER A 76 -6.72 0.73 -8.40
N THR A 77 -6.22 1.81 -7.79
CA THR A 77 -6.71 2.33 -6.51
C THR A 77 -7.97 3.19 -6.67
N GLY A 78 -8.30 3.57 -7.90
CA GLY A 78 -9.35 4.55 -8.25
C GLY A 78 -8.89 6.00 -8.23
N LEU A 79 -7.68 6.32 -7.76
CA LEU A 79 -7.18 7.71 -7.69
C LEU A 79 -7.10 8.36 -9.08
N GLY A 80 -6.60 7.64 -10.08
CA GLY A 80 -6.46 8.18 -11.43
C GLY A 80 -7.79 8.57 -12.07
N ASP A 81 -8.78 7.69 -11.94
CA ASP A 81 -10.11 7.94 -12.50
C ASP A 81 -10.83 9.05 -11.75
N TYR A 82 -10.66 9.11 -10.42
CA TYR A 82 -11.16 10.22 -9.60
C TYR A 82 -10.60 11.56 -10.08
N LEU A 83 -9.28 11.69 -10.21
CA LEU A 83 -8.62 12.93 -10.63
C LEU A 83 -9.06 13.36 -12.04
N LYS A 84 -9.11 12.41 -12.99
CA LYS A 84 -9.62 12.68 -14.35
C LYS A 84 -11.07 13.15 -14.32
N GLY A 85 -11.92 12.52 -13.49
CA GLY A 85 -13.31 12.94 -13.29
C GLY A 85 -13.46 14.34 -12.67
N ARG A 86 -12.42 14.86 -12.01
CA ARG A 86 -12.34 16.23 -11.48
C ARG A 86 -11.67 17.22 -12.43
N GLY A 87 -11.28 16.78 -13.63
CA GLY A 87 -10.63 17.62 -14.64
C GLY A 87 -9.17 17.96 -14.32
N ALA A 88 -8.51 17.20 -13.44
CA ALA A 88 -7.08 17.36 -13.20
C ALA A 88 -6.27 16.80 -14.38
N THR A 89 -5.22 17.53 -14.80
CA THR A 89 -4.36 17.22 -15.95
C THR A 89 -2.90 17.12 -15.57
#